data_AF-A0A7X7ZGE3-F1
#
_entry.id   AF-A0A7X7ZGE3-F1
#
_cell.length_a   1.000
_cell.length_b   1.000
_cell.length_c   1.000
_cell.angle_alpha   90.00
_cell.angle_beta   90.00
_cell.angle_gamma   90.00
#
_symmetry.space_group_name_H-M   'P 1'
#
loop_
_entity.id
_entity.type
_entity.pdbx_description
1 polymer ?
#
loop_
_entity_poly.entity_id
_entity_poly.type
_entity_poly.pdbx_seq_one_letter_code
_entity_poly.pdbx_strand_id
1 'polypeptide(L)'
;MCVPFSAQAADGERLRLLHVHAHPDDESSKGAATTAKYVAEGVRVVVATCTGGERGSVLNPKLDRPEVWENMAEIRKAEMAQAREILGVEHYALGFVDSGLPEGDPLPELPSGCFALMDPAQAAEPLVAVIRMLRPHVLTTYDEQGGYPHPDHIQCHRVSVQALRLAADASYRPDLGAAWAVPKVYYQMGFHRLRYAALDLALHEQGMDSPYTERLATWEDRHYEHRITTR
;
A
#
# COMPACT_ATOMS: atom_id res chain seq x y z
N MET A 1 13.75 -23.90 -24.51
CA MET A 1 13.87 -23.44 -23.11
C MET A 1 14.14 -21.95 -23.15
N CYS A 2 13.17 -21.12 -22.76
CA CYS A 2 13.38 -19.68 -22.63
C CYS A 2 14.09 -19.45 -21.29
N VAL A 3 15.27 -18.83 -21.30
CA VAL A 3 15.93 -18.43 -20.05
C VAL A 3 15.03 -17.35 -19.43
N PRO A 4 14.54 -17.50 -18.19
CA PRO A 4 13.70 -16.46 -17.59
C PRO A 4 14.51 -15.17 -17.53
N PHE A 5 13.98 -14.12 -18.15
CA PHE A 5 14.55 -12.77 -18.08
C PHE A 5 14.48 -12.32 -16.62
N SER A 6 15.65 -12.04 -16.03
CA SER A 6 15.75 -11.48 -14.68
C SER A 6 16.10 -10.01 -14.79
N ALA A 7 15.22 -9.15 -14.31
CA ALA A 7 15.42 -7.71 -14.32
C ALA A 7 16.56 -7.33 -13.36
N GLN A 8 17.60 -6.71 -13.90
CA GLN A 8 18.81 -6.31 -13.19
C GLN A 8 19.04 -4.80 -13.32
N ALA A 9 19.65 -4.20 -12.31
CA ALA A 9 20.18 -2.84 -12.36
C ALA A 9 21.39 -2.77 -13.30
N ALA A 10 21.85 -1.55 -13.59
CA ALA A 10 22.97 -1.32 -14.52
C ALA A 10 24.29 -1.99 -14.07
N ASP A 11 24.44 -2.25 -12.78
CA ASP A 11 25.58 -2.93 -12.17
C ASP A 11 25.38 -4.46 -12.03
N GLY A 12 24.28 -5.00 -12.57
CA GLY A 12 23.93 -6.42 -12.51
C GLY A 12 23.23 -6.83 -11.21
N GLU A 13 22.98 -5.91 -10.28
CA GLU A 13 22.29 -6.22 -9.03
C GLU A 13 20.79 -6.53 -9.29
N ARG A 14 20.23 -7.50 -8.57
CA ARG A 14 18.80 -7.80 -8.65
C ARG A 14 17.98 -6.57 -8.25
N LEU A 15 17.02 -6.17 -9.08
CA LEU A 15 16.14 -5.04 -8.77
C LEU A 15 15.27 -5.31 -7.53
N ARG A 16 14.89 -4.22 -6.84
CA ARG A 16 14.20 -4.26 -5.55
C ARG A 16 13.10 -3.21 -5.51
N LEU A 17 11.89 -3.63 -5.18
CA LEU A 17 10.69 -2.80 -5.11
C LEU A 17 10.09 -2.90 -3.71
N LEU A 18 9.85 -1.76 -3.09
CA LEU A 18 9.16 -1.66 -1.79
C LEU A 18 7.78 -1.04 -1.98
N HIS A 19 6.75 -1.78 -1.64
CA HIS A 19 5.40 -1.24 -1.47
C HIS A 19 5.17 -0.92 0.00
N VAL A 20 4.75 0.30 0.32
CA VAL A 20 4.38 0.70 1.68
C VAL A 20 2.87 0.92 1.71
N HIS A 21 2.19 0.13 2.53
CA HIS A 21 0.75 0.06 2.65
C HIS A 21 0.29 0.27 4.09
N ALA A 22 -0.94 0.75 4.27
CA ALA A 22 -1.49 0.99 5.59
C ALA A 22 -1.93 -0.33 6.23
N HIS A 23 -2.72 -1.14 5.52
CA HIS A 23 -3.37 -2.34 6.07
C HIS A 23 -3.12 -3.59 5.22
N PRO A 24 -3.33 -4.80 5.78
CA PRO A 24 -3.30 -6.04 5.02
C PRO A 24 -4.52 -6.19 4.10
N ASP A 25 -4.33 -6.14 2.78
CA ASP A 25 -5.33 -6.15 1.68
C ASP A 25 -5.02 -5.03 0.66
N ASP A 26 -4.38 -3.95 1.12
CA ASP A 26 -4.01 -2.80 0.30
C ASP A 26 -3.06 -3.20 -0.82
N GLU A 27 -2.11 -4.12 -0.56
CA GLU A 27 -1.16 -4.62 -1.54
C GLU A 27 -1.85 -5.42 -2.65
N SER A 28 -2.90 -6.16 -2.27
CA SER A 28 -3.70 -6.97 -3.17
C SER A 28 -4.67 -6.10 -3.98
N SER A 29 -5.30 -5.11 -3.36
CA SER A 29 -6.34 -4.28 -3.98
C SER A 29 -5.78 -3.16 -4.88
N LYS A 30 -4.57 -2.66 -4.61
CA LYS A 30 -4.02 -1.47 -5.28
C LYS A 30 -2.81 -1.73 -6.17
N GLY A 31 -2.15 -2.88 -6.02
CA GLY A 31 -0.88 -3.15 -6.72
C GLY A 31 -0.68 -4.57 -7.27
N ALA A 32 -1.57 -5.54 -6.99
CA ALA A 32 -1.31 -6.96 -7.23
C ALA A 32 -0.80 -7.31 -8.63
N ALA A 33 -1.39 -6.76 -9.69
CA ALA A 33 -0.97 -7.07 -11.07
C ALA A 33 0.46 -6.58 -11.36
N THR A 34 0.80 -5.37 -10.91
CA THR A 34 2.14 -4.80 -11.01
C THR A 34 3.13 -5.60 -10.18
N THR A 35 2.76 -5.96 -8.95
CA THR A 35 3.53 -6.81 -8.05
C THR A 35 3.86 -8.15 -8.70
N ALA A 36 2.84 -8.88 -9.16
CA ALA A 36 3.00 -10.20 -9.77
C ALA A 36 3.86 -10.13 -11.05
N LYS A 37 3.70 -9.08 -11.86
CA LYS A 37 4.55 -8.83 -13.03
C LYS A 37 6.02 -8.73 -12.64
N TYR A 38 6.36 -7.86 -11.68
CA TYR A 38 7.76 -7.66 -11.30
C TYR A 38 8.36 -8.87 -10.59
N VAL A 39 7.57 -9.61 -9.80
CA VAL A 39 8.01 -10.89 -9.24
C VAL A 39 8.34 -11.89 -10.36
N ALA A 40 7.47 -12.01 -11.38
CA ALA A 40 7.70 -12.89 -12.53
C ALA A 40 8.93 -12.48 -13.37
N GLU A 41 9.24 -11.19 -13.42
CA GLU A 41 10.47 -10.65 -14.02
C GLU A 41 11.71 -10.77 -13.10
N GLY A 42 11.58 -11.43 -11.96
CA GLY A 42 12.69 -11.70 -11.04
C GLY A 42 13.10 -10.52 -10.15
N VAL A 43 12.29 -9.46 -10.05
CA VAL A 43 12.49 -8.39 -9.05
C VAL A 43 12.25 -8.96 -7.64
N ARG A 44 13.03 -8.51 -6.65
CA ARG A 44 12.71 -8.78 -5.23
C ARG A 44 11.69 -7.75 -4.77
N VAL A 45 10.45 -8.17 -4.57
CA VAL A 45 9.36 -7.30 -4.15
C VAL A 45 9.05 -7.52 -2.68
N VAL A 46 8.98 -6.42 -1.93
CA VAL A 46 8.71 -6.40 -0.50
C VAL A 46 7.52 -5.50 -0.22
N VAL A 47 6.61 -5.95 0.64
CA VAL A 47 5.49 -5.16 1.18
C VAL A 47 5.79 -4.82 2.63
N ALA A 48 5.77 -3.53 2.98
CA ALA A 48 5.74 -3.06 4.36
C ALA A 48 4.32 -2.60 4.70
N THR A 49 3.69 -3.19 5.71
CA THR A 49 2.35 -2.85 6.15
C THR A 49 2.41 -2.13 7.50
N CYS A 50 1.80 -0.94 7.59
CA CYS A 50 1.84 -0.12 8.80
C CYS A 50 1.11 -0.77 9.97
N THR A 51 -0.13 -1.20 9.78
CA THR A 51 -1.01 -1.67 10.86
C THR A 51 -1.45 -3.13 10.69
N GLY A 52 -2.04 -3.71 11.74
CA GLY A 52 -2.62 -5.05 11.71
C GLY A 52 -4.00 -5.10 11.04
N GLY A 53 -4.64 -3.96 10.85
CA GLY A 53 -5.96 -3.89 10.25
C GLY A 53 -7.10 -4.34 11.20
N GLU A 54 -6.85 -4.41 12.50
CA GLU A 54 -7.76 -4.97 13.48
C GLU A 54 -9.09 -4.20 13.63
N ARG A 55 -9.24 -3.02 13.01
CA ARG A 55 -10.48 -2.21 13.03
C ARG A 55 -11.21 -2.20 11.68
N GLY A 56 -10.84 -3.10 10.77
CA GLY A 56 -11.53 -3.28 9.49
C GLY A 56 -12.95 -3.85 9.62
N SER A 57 -13.74 -3.72 8.57
CA SER A 57 -15.11 -4.24 8.49
C SER A 57 -15.15 -5.64 7.88
N VAL A 58 -16.10 -6.48 8.32
CA VAL A 58 -16.42 -7.75 7.66
C VAL A 58 -17.44 -7.50 6.55
N LEU A 59 -16.99 -7.49 5.29
CA LEU A 59 -17.85 -7.19 4.14
C LEU A 59 -18.68 -8.39 3.64
N ASN A 60 -18.28 -9.61 3.99
CA ASN A 60 -18.99 -10.83 3.60
C ASN A 60 -20.01 -11.19 4.70
N PRO A 61 -21.33 -11.13 4.46
CA PRO A 61 -22.33 -11.45 5.48
C PRO A 61 -22.22 -12.86 6.05
N LYS A 62 -21.62 -13.81 5.31
CA LYS A 62 -21.38 -15.18 5.82
C LYS A 62 -20.28 -15.25 6.87
N LEU A 63 -19.45 -14.22 6.97
CA LEU A 63 -18.38 -14.09 7.95
C LEU A 63 -18.74 -13.12 9.08
N ASP A 64 -19.92 -12.48 9.04
CA ASP A 64 -20.36 -11.57 10.11
C ASP A 64 -20.87 -12.36 11.31
N ARG A 65 -19.94 -12.77 12.16
CA ARG A 65 -20.18 -13.68 13.30
C ARG A 65 -19.22 -13.35 14.45
N PRO A 66 -19.63 -13.52 15.72
CA PRO A 66 -18.83 -13.09 16.88
C PRO A 66 -17.39 -13.60 16.87
N GLU A 67 -17.18 -14.85 16.47
CA GLU A 67 -15.85 -15.45 16.45
C GLU A 67 -14.88 -14.80 15.45
N VAL A 68 -15.39 -14.15 14.39
CA VAL A 68 -14.55 -13.39 13.46
C VAL A 68 -14.14 -12.07 14.08
N TRP A 69 -15.08 -11.37 14.71
CA TRP A 69 -14.81 -10.11 15.40
C TRP A 69 -13.84 -10.28 16.58
N GLU A 70 -13.97 -11.38 17.34
CA GLU A 70 -13.06 -11.71 18.45
C GLU A 70 -11.63 -12.06 17.97
N ASN A 71 -11.46 -12.50 16.72
CA ASN A 71 -10.18 -12.99 16.18
C ASN A 71 -9.66 -12.18 14.97
N MET A 72 -10.20 -10.99 14.72
CA MET A 72 -9.92 -10.18 13.53
C MET A 72 -8.42 -10.02 13.22
N ALA A 73 -7.62 -9.71 14.24
CA ALA A 73 -6.18 -9.51 14.08
C ALA A 73 -5.45 -10.77 13.59
N GLU A 74 -5.75 -11.94 14.16
CA GLU A 74 -5.12 -13.20 13.74
C GLU A 74 -5.63 -13.66 12.36
N ILE A 75 -6.90 -13.40 12.05
CA ILE A 75 -7.47 -13.65 10.72
C ILE A 75 -6.74 -12.82 9.67
N ARG A 76 -6.65 -11.49 9.83
CA ARG A 76 -5.99 -10.62 8.85
C ARG A 76 -4.50 -10.91 8.71
N LYS A 77 -3.84 -11.33 9.80
CA LYS A 77 -2.45 -11.79 9.76
C LYS A 77 -2.30 -13.07 8.93
N ALA A 78 -3.22 -14.03 9.07
CA ALA A 78 -3.24 -15.24 8.25
C ALA A 78 -3.58 -14.94 6.79
N GLU A 79 -4.52 -14.04 6.53
CA GLU A 79 -4.86 -13.57 5.18
C GLU A 79 -3.66 -12.90 4.50
N MET A 80 -2.95 -12.01 5.20
CA MET A 80 -1.72 -11.38 4.70
C MET A 80 -0.63 -12.42 4.42
N ALA A 81 -0.46 -13.39 5.32
CA ALA A 81 0.50 -14.48 5.13
C ALA A 81 0.17 -15.29 3.88
N GLN A 82 -1.11 -15.57 3.61
CA GLN A 82 -1.51 -16.26 2.38
C GLN A 82 -1.34 -15.37 1.14
N ALA A 83 -1.72 -14.08 1.22
CA ALA A 83 -1.61 -13.13 0.12
C ALA A 83 -0.16 -12.97 -0.34
N ARG A 84 0.80 -12.87 0.59
CA ARG A 84 2.22 -12.75 0.22
C ARG A 84 2.76 -14.00 -0.50
N GLU A 85 2.30 -15.21 -0.15
CA GLU A 85 2.70 -16.44 -0.84
C GLU A 85 2.11 -16.48 -2.26
N ILE A 86 0.84 -16.08 -2.41
CA ILE A 86 0.17 -16.00 -3.72
C ILE A 86 0.87 -14.98 -4.63
N LEU A 87 1.23 -13.80 -4.09
CA LEU A 87 1.89 -12.74 -4.85
C LEU A 87 3.39 -12.99 -5.04
N GLY A 88 3.99 -13.93 -4.30
CA GLY A 88 5.44 -14.19 -4.32
C GLY A 88 6.27 -13.04 -3.75
N VAL A 89 5.77 -12.35 -2.73
CA VAL A 89 6.43 -11.19 -2.10
C VAL A 89 6.92 -11.49 -0.69
N GLU A 90 7.92 -10.74 -0.24
CA GLU A 90 8.28 -10.68 1.18
C GLU A 90 7.42 -9.65 1.91
N HIS A 91 7.21 -9.82 3.21
CA HIS A 91 6.35 -8.95 4.01
C HIS A 91 7.02 -8.53 5.32
N TYR A 92 6.87 -7.25 5.66
CA TYR A 92 7.27 -6.65 6.94
C TYR A 92 6.08 -5.93 7.56
N ALA A 93 5.63 -6.40 8.72
CA ALA A 93 4.68 -5.67 9.55
C ALA A 93 5.43 -4.62 10.39
N LEU A 94 5.03 -3.34 10.31
CA LEU A 94 5.64 -2.27 11.12
C LEU A 94 5.07 -2.20 12.54
N GLY A 95 3.90 -2.80 12.77
CA GLY A 95 3.36 -3.06 14.11
C GLY A 95 2.59 -1.91 14.74
N PHE A 96 2.06 -0.97 13.96
CA PHE A 96 1.21 0.10 14.47
C PHE A 96 -0.23 -0.37 14.67
N VAL A 97 -0.97 0.34 15.53
CA VAL A 97 -2.39 0.09 15.82
C VAL A 97 -3.25 0.76 14.74
N ASP A 98 -4.16 0.00 14.14
CA ASP A 98 -5.12 0.49 13.15
C ASP A 98 -5.98 1.62 13.74
N SER A 99 -6.16 2.71 13.01
CA SER A 99 -6.98 3.84 13.43
C SER A 99 -8.46 3.60 13.21
N GLY A 100 -8.82 2.74 12.25
CA GLY A 100 -10.17 2.59 11.73
C GLY A 100 -10.58 3.77 10.84
N LEU A 101 -11.72 3.59 10.16
CA LEU A 101 -12.37 4.64 9.38
C LEU A 101 -13.47 5.27 10.25
N PRO A 102 -13.35 6.54 10.68
CA PRO A 102 -14.42 7.20 11.43
C PRO A 102 -15.65 7.39 10.54
N GLU A 103 -16.83 7.14 11.11
CA GLU A 103 -18.13 7.32 10.46
C GLU A 103 -19.04 8.19 11.34
N GLY A 104 -19.92 8.97 10.71
CA GLY A 104 -20.86 9.89 11.38
C GLY A 104 -20.70 11.36 10.99
N ASP A 105 -21.62 12.21 11.45
CA ASP A 105 -21.55 13.66 11.31
C ASP A 105 -22.00 14.34 12.62
N PRO A 106 -21.08 14.99 13.37
CA PRO A 106 -19.66 15.13 13.09
C PRO A 106 -18.89 13.80 13.23
N LEU A 107 -17.73 13.71 12.59
CA LEU A 107 -16.84 12.55 12.76
C LEU A 107 -16.35 12.46 14.21
N PRO A 108 -16.33 11.26 14.80
CA PRO A 108 -15.76 11.06 16.14
C PRO A 108 -14.25 11.27 16.14
N GLU A 109 -13.69 11.52 17.33
CA GLU A 109 -12.24 11.53 17.52
C GLU A 109 -11.63 10.16 17.24
N LEU A 110 -10.41 10.14 16.70
CA LEU A 110 -9.66 8.90 16.49
C LEU A 110 -9.22 8.30 17.84
N PRO A 111 -9.20 6.97 17.99
CA PRO A 111 -8.83 6.37 19.27
C PRO A 111 -7.37 6.65 19.64
N SER A 112 -7.14 6.92 20.93
CA SER A 112 -5.80 7.21 21.45
C SER A 112 -4.78 6.12 21.11
N GLY A 113 -3.57 6.53 20.76
CA GLY A 113 -2.45 5.62 20.44
C GLY A 113 -2.54 4.96 19.07
N CYS A 114 -3.52 5.30 18.23
CA CYS A 114 -3.60 4.76 16.88
C CYS A 114 -2.56 5.38 15.93
N PHE A 115 -2.28 4.68 14.83
CA PHE A 115 -1.24 5.05 13.87
C PHE A 115 -1.41 6.48 13.33
N ALA A 116 -2.62 6.87 12.95
CA ALA A 116 -2.90 8.19 12.36
C ALA A 116 -2.61 9.38 13.28
N LEU A 117 -2.54 9.17 14.60
CA LEU A 117 -2.25 10.22 15.59
C LEU A 117 -0.76 10.30 15.97
N MET A 118 0.06 9.36 15.52
CA MET A 118 1.49 9.35 15.84
C MET A 118 2.24 10.49 15.13
N ASP A 119 3.31 10.99 15.75
CA ASP A 119 4.25 11.88 15.07
C ASP A 119 4.91 11.14 13.89
N PRO A 120 4.76 11.63 12.63
CA PRO A 120 5.32 10.96 11.47
C PRO A 120 6.83 10.75 11.53
N ALA A 121 7.57 11.64 12.22
CA ALA A 121 9.02 11.49 12.36
C ALA A 121 9.39 10.28 13.24
N GLN A 122 8.61 10.02 14.30
CA GLN A 122 8.79 8.86 15.18
C GLN A 122 8.31 7.57 14.49
N ALA A 123 7.13 7.63 13.87
CA ALA A 123 6.55 6.47 13.18
C ALA A 123 7.34 6.05 11.91
N ALA A 124 8.22 6.91 11.38
CA ALA A 124 9.08 6.57 10.25
C ALA A 124 10.21 5.58 10.57
N GLU A 125 10.61 5.46 11.84
CA GLU A 125 11.81 4.69 12.21
C GLU A 125 11.79 3.22 11.74
N PRO A 126 10.72 2.43 11.95
CA PRO A 126 10.67 1.04 11.48
C PRO A 126 10.80 0.95 9.95
N LEU A 127 10.22 1.91 9.23
CA LEU A 127 10.32 1.97 7.77
C LEU A 127 11.72 2.38 7.29
N VAL A 128 12.43 3.25 8.03
CA VAL A 128 13.85 3.56 7.77
C VAL A 128 14.70 2.29 7.83
N ALA A 129 14.50 1.45 8.85
CA ALA A 129 15.20 0.18 8.97
C ALA A 129 14.95 -0.73 7.76
N VAL A 130 13.68 -0.83 7.31
CA VAL A 130 13.33 -1.59 6.11
C VAL A 130 14.00 -1.01 4.86
N ILE A 131 13.95 0.31 4.66
CA ILE A 131 14.55 0.97 3.49
C ILE A 131 16.06 0.74 3.45
N ARG A 132 16.78 0.86 4.58
CA ARG A 132 18.24 0.69 4.61
C ARG A 132 18.68 -0.76 4.49
N MET A 133 17.91 -1.69 5.05
CA MET A 133 18.13 -3.13 4.87
C MET A 133 17.89 -3.55 3.42
N LEU A 134 16.76 -3.13 2.83
CA LEU A 134 16.35 -3.55 1.49
C LEU A 134 17.08 -2.78 0.40
N ARG A 135 17.45 -1.51 0.62
CA ARG A 135 17.98 -0.60 -0.39
C ARG A 135 17.12 -0.60 -1.68
N PRO A 136 15.81 -0.31 -1.59
CA PRO A 136 14.92 -0.44 -2.75
C PRO A 136 15.29 0.56 -3.84
N HIS A 137 15.21 0.12 -5.10
CA HIS A 137 15.37 0.98 -6.26
C HIS A 137 14.12 1.82 -6.53
N VAL A 138 12.96 1.25 -6.19
CA VAL A 138 11.65 1.88 -6.31
C VAL A 138 10.89 1.71 -5.00
N LEU A 139 10.28 2.79 -4.51
CA LEU A 139 9.30 2.74 -3.44
C LEU A 139 7.95 3.25 -3.96
N THR A 140 6.86 2.55 -3.63
CA THR A 140 5.50 3.06 -3.85
C THR A 140 4.76 3.25 -2.54
N THR A 141 3.98 4.32 -2.45
CA THR A 141 3.10 4.59 -1.31
C THR A 141 1.87 5.37 -1.80
N TYR A 142 1.06 5.92 -0.91
CA TYR A 142 -0.10 6.75 -1.25
C TYR A 142 0.31 8.18 -1.62
N ASP A 143 -0.58 8.90 -2.30
CA ASP A 143 -0.48 10.35 -2.43
C ASP A 143 -0.85 11.04 -1.10
N GLU A 144 -0.79 12.37 -1.10
CA GLU A 144 -1.06 13.20 0.07
C GLU A 144 -2.47 13.03 0.64
N GLN A 145 -3.39 12.47 -0.16
CA GLN A 145 -4.79 12.26 0.16
C GLN A 145 -5.13 10.81 0.52
N GLY A 146 -4.15 9.90 0.47
CA GLY A 146 -4.37 8.49 0.80
C GLY A 146 -5.12 7.68 -0.28
N GLY A 147 -5.39 8.26 -1.46
CA GLY A 147 -6.28 7.72 -2.49
C GLY A 147 -7.78 7.78 -2.17
N TYR A 148 -8.17 7.46 -0.94
CA TYR A 148 -9.48 7.77 -0.35
C TYR A 148 -9.26 8.20 1.12
N PRO A 149 -10.21 8.89 1.78
CA PRO A 149 -9.96 9.65 3.01
C PRO A 149 -9.78 8.79 4.28
N HIS A 150 -9.14 7.63 4.18
CA HIS A 150 -8.75 6.84 5.35
C HIS A 150 -7.60 7.52 6.09
N PRO A 151 -7.71 7.76 7.41
CA PRO A 151 -6.65 8.41 8.20
C PRO A 151 -5.29 7.71 8.07
N ASP A 152 -5.28 6.38 8.13
CA ASP A 152 -4.03 5.60 8.03
C ASP A 152 -3.38 5.64 6.65
N HIS A 153 -4.12 5.88 5.57
CA HIS A 153 -3.50 6.02 4.24
C HIS A 153 -2.76 7.35 4.13
N ILE A 154 -3.37 8.42 4.64
CA ILE A 154 -2.75 9.74 4.72
C ILE A 154 -1.52 9.68 5.64
N GLN A 155 -1.62 8.99 6.77
CA GLN A 155 -0.49 8.82 7.68
C GLN A 155 0.61 7.95 7.06
N CYS A 156 0.26 6.88 6.35
CA CYS A 156 1.21 6.04 5.63
C CYS A 156 2.01 6.87 4.60
N HIS A 157 1.35 7.77 3.87
CA HIS A 157 2.05 8.75 3.01
C HIS A 157 3.03 9.61 3.82
N ARG A 158 2.57 10.25 4.90
CA ARG A 158 3.40 11.13 5.74
C ARG A 158 4.63 10.40 6.29
N VAL A 159 4.43 9.20 6.84
CA VAL A 159 5.46 8.33 7.37
C VAL A 159 6.44 7.90 6.27
N SER A 160 5.94 7.54 5.09
CA SER A 160 6.78 7.15 3.95
C SER A 160 7.67 8.31 3.48
N VAL A 161 7.13 9.52 3.36
CA VAL A 161 7.89 10.72 2.99
C VAL A 161 8.96 11.05 4.03
N GLN A 162 8.65 10.91 5.33
CA GLN A 162 9.66 11.10 6.38
C GLN A 162 10.72 10.01 6.36
N ALA A 163 10.34 8.74 6.22
CA ALA A 163 11.27 7.63 6.15
C ALA A 163 12.23 7.75 4.96
N LEU A 164 11.77 8.23 3.80
CA LEU A 164 12.62 8.51 2.63
C LEU A 164 13.72 9.53 2.94
N ARG A 165 13.39 10.61 3.67
CA ARG A 165 14.36 11.63 4.09
C ARG A 165 15.37 11.07 5.10
N LEU A 166 14.85 10.43 6.14
CA LEU A 166 15.65 9.89 7.25
C LEU A 166 16.54 8.71 6.81
N ALA A 167 16.07 7.86 5.91
CA ALA A 167 16.86 6.75 5.37
C ALA A 167 18.08 7.24 4.58
N ALA A 168 18.00 8.39 3.91
CA ALA A 168 19.10 9.01 3.18
C ALA A 168 20.09 9.77 4.08
N ASP A 169 19.72 10.10 5.32
CA ASP A 169 20.57 10.83 6.26
C ASP A 169 21.48 9.88 7.05
N ALA A 170 22.79 9.90 6.76
CA ALA A 170 23.77 9.05 7.44
C ALA A 170 23.94 9.32 8.95
N SER A 171 23.48 10.48 9.45
CA SER A 171 23.52 10.82 10.88
C SER A 171 22.34 10.29 11.68
N TYR A 172 21.20 10.05 11.02
CA TYR A 172 20.01 9.52 11.67
C TYR A 172 20.16 8.01 11.91
N ARG A 173 20.09 7.60 13.18
CA ARG A 173 20.07 6.18 13.61
C ARG A 173 21.03 5.28 12.79
N PRO A 174 22.35 5.53 12.83
CA PRO A 174 23.32 4.78 12.03
C PRO A 174 23.35 3.28 12.36
N ASP A 175 22.84 2.89 13.52
CA ASP A 175 22.63 1.51 13.95
C ASP A 175 21.59 0.75 13.10
N LEU A 176 20.70 1.45 12.38
CA LEU A 176 19.72 0.85 11.47
C LEU A 176 20.31 0.51 10.08
N GLY A 177 21.62 0.67 9.91
CA GLY A 177 22.34 0.40 8.67
C GLY A 177 22.77 1.65 7.92
N ALA A 178 23.51 1.44 6.83
CA ALA A 178 24.03 2.51 6.00
C ALA A 178 22.90 3.31 5.33
N ALA A 179 23.11 4.62 5.17
CA ALA A 179 22.16 5.49 4.49
C ALA A 179 21.87 5.02 3.06
N TRP A 180 20.60 5.15 2.66
CA TRP A 180 20.13 4.81 1.33
C TRP A 180 19.10 5.84 0.84
N ALA A 181 19.46 6.56 -0.22
CA ALA A 181 18.53 7.40 -0.94
C ALA A 181 17.81 6.57 -2.00
N VAL A 182 16.48 6.41 -1.84
CA VAL A 182 15.67 5.66 -2.81
C VAL A 182 15.63 6.42 -4.14
N PRO A 183 16.08 5.82 -5.26
CA PRO A 183 16.19 6.53 -6.53
C PRO A 183 14.86 6.99 -7.14
N LYS A 184 13.79 6.19 -6.98
CA LYS A 184 12.49 6.46 -7.60
C LYS A 184 11.35 6.23 -6.61
N VAL A 185 10.45 7.20 -6.51
CA VAL A 185 9.27 7.14 -5.66
C VAL A 185 8.04 7.39 -6.51
N TYR A 186 7.01 6.55 -6.36
CA TYR A 186 5.74 6.67 -7.06
C TYR A 186 4.58 6.63 -6.08
N TYR A 187 3.51 7.37 -6.41
CA TYR A 187 2.27 7.29 -5.67
C TYR A 187 1.28 6.38 -6.40
N GLN A 188 0.62 5.51 -5.64
CA GLN A 188 -0.43 4.67 -6.18
C GLN A 188 -1.69 5.52 -6.41
N MET A 189 -1.96 5.80 -7.68
CA MET A 189 -3.14 6.52 -8.11
C MET A 189 -4.16 5.51 -8.64
N GLY A 190 -4.89 4.85 -7.74
CA GLY A 190 -5.85 3.81 -8.09
C GLY A 190 -7.28 4.30 -8.32
N PHE A 191 -7.65 5.44 -7.74
CA PHE A 191 -9.01 5.99 -7.73
C PHE A 191 -9.16 7.17 -8.71
N HIS A 192 -9.03 6.91 -10.01
CA HIS A 192 -9.18 7.95 -11.05
C HIS A 192 -10.14 7.52 -12.15
N ARG A 193 -10.76 8.51 -12.80
CA ARG A 193 -11.84 8.30 -13.78
C ARG A 193 -11.42 7.38 -14.92
N LEU A 194 -10.24 7.60 -15.50
CA LEU A 194 -9.75 6.79 -16.64
C LEU A 194 -9.73 5.28 -16.35
N ARG A 195 -9.34 4.85 -15.14
CA ARG A 195 -9.35 3.43 -14.77
C ARG A 195 -10.77 2.90 -14.68
N TYR A 196 -11.66 3.60 -13.99
CA TYR A 196 -13.06 3.16 -13.87
C TYR A 196 -13.78 3.15 -15.21
N ALA A 197 -13.53 4.12 -16.08
CA ALA A 197 -14.07 4.13 -17.44
C ALA A 197 -13.54 2.95 -18.28
N ALA A 198 -12.28 2.56 -18.13
CA ALA A 198 -11.73 1.39 -18.80
C ALA A 198 -12.35 0.08 -18.28
N LEU A 199 -12.57 -0.03 -16.97
CA LEU A 199 -13.26 -1.18 -16.38
C LEU A 199 -14.73 -1.26 -16.80
N ASP A 200 -15.42 -0.12 -16.83
CA ASP A 200 -16.80 0.01 -17.31
C ASP A 200 -16.94 -0.46 -18.76
N LEU A 201 -16.06 0.04 -19.65
CA LEU A 201 -16.02 -0.36 -21.05
C LEU A 201 -15.78 -1.87 -21.18
N ALA A 202 -14.81 -2.41 -20.45
CA ALA A 202 -14.48 -3.84 -20.50
C ALA A 202 -15.66 -4.72 -20.05
N LEU A 203 -16.42 -4.30 -19.04
CA LEU A 203 -17.62 -5.03 -18.59
C LEU A 203 -18.71 -5.00 -19.67
N HIS A 204 -18.98 -3.83 -20.25
CA HIS A 204 -19.97 -3.70 -21.32
C HIS A 204 -19.59 -4.49 -22.58
N GLU A 205 -18.31 -4.53 -22.95
CA GLU A 205 -17.81 -5.36 -24.07
C GLU A 205 -18.01 -6.87 -23.82
N GLN A 206 -18.05 -7.30 -22.57
CA GLN A 206 -18.38 -8.67 -22.17
C GLN A 206 -19.88 -8.90 -21.97
N GLY A 207 -20.73 -7.90 -22.25
CA GLY A 207 -22.18 -7.97 -22.04
C GLY A 207 -22.59 -8.04 -20.57
N MET A 208 -21.75 -7.56 -19.66
CA MET A 208 -22.00 -7.53 -18.22
C MET A 208 -22.50 -6.15 -17.77
N ASP A 209 -23.36 -6.13 -16.75
CA ASP A 209 -23.71 -4.89 -16.07
C ASP A 209 -22.49 -4.31 -15.34
N SER A 210 -22.29 -2.99 -15.49
CA SER A 210 -21.18 -2.29 -14.84
C SER A 210 -21.62 -1.63 -13.53
N PRO A 211 -21.00 -1.97 -12.37
CA PRO A 211 -21.23 -1.26 -11.12
C PRO A 211 -20.60 0.13 -11.11
N TYR A 212 -19.89 0.52 -12.17
CA TYR A 212 -19.18 1.80 -12.26
C TYR A 212 -20.01 2.88 -12.96
N THR A 213 -21.08 2.52 -13.67
CA THR A 213 -21.92 3.44 -14.46
C THR A 213 -22.41 4.63 -13.63
N GLU A 214 -23.03 4.39 -12.48
CA GLU A 214 -23.55 5.46 -11.60
C GLU A 214 -22.44 6.35 -11.05
N ARG A 215 -21.32 5.74 -10.66
CA ARG A 215 -20.15 6.46 -10.14
C ARG A 215 -19.52 7.34 -11.22
N LEU A 216 -19.47 6.87 -12.46
CA LEU A 216 -18.93 7.63 -13.60
C LEU A 216 -19.84 8.79 -13.99
N ALA A 217 -21.16 8.64 -13.83
CA ALA A 217 -22.14 9.69 -14.09
C ALA A 217 -22.04 10.87 -13.10
N THR A 218 -21.63 10.60 -11.87
CA THR A 218 -21.47 11.60 -10.79
C THR A 218 -20.01 11.96 -10.51
N TRP A 219 -19.09 11.59 -11.41
CA TRP A 219 -17.66 11.79 -11.18
C TRP A 219 -17.27 13.27 -11.20
N GLU A 220 -16.97 13.82 -10.03
CA GLU A 220 -16.43 15.18 -9.90
C GLU A 220 -15.00 15.27 -10.47
N ASP A 221 -14.74 16.27 -11.31
CA ASP A 221 -13.39 16.52 -11.83
C ASP A 221 -12.49 16.99 -10.70
N ARG A 222 -11.64 16.07 -10.31
CA ARG A 222 -10.69 16.16 -9.22
C ARG A 222 -9.31 16.63 -9.74
N HIS A 223 -9.18 16.84 -11.05
CA HIS A 223 -7.99 17.31 -11.76
C HIS A 223 -6.71 16.49 -11.50
N TYR A 224 -6.78 15.22 -11.09
CA TYR A 224 -5.58 14.42 -10.77
C TYR A 224 -4.93 13.75 -11.98
N GLU A 225 -5.57 13.73 -13.15
CA GLU A 225 -5.12 12.95 -14.31
C GLU A 225 -3.74 13.37 -14.82
N HIS A 226 -3.37 14.65 -14.66
CA HIS A 226 -2.06 15.17 -15.05
C HIS A 226 -0.90 14.58 -14.21
N ARG A 227 -1.18 14.01 -13.03
CA ARG A 227 -0.17 13.35 -12.18
C ARG A 227 0.07 11.90 -12.58
N ILE A 228 -0.76 11.31 -13.44
CA ILE A 228 -0.64 9.92 -13.88
C ILE A 228 0.46 9.83 -14.94
N THR A 229 1.61 9.26 -14.54
CA THR A 229 2.81 9.16 -15.38
C THR A 229 3.01 7.79 -16.01
N THR A 230 2.18 6.80 -15.63
CA THR A 230 2.26 5.42 -16.12
C THR A 230 0.86 4.98 -16.57
N ARG A 231 0.73 4.54 -17.82
CA ARG A 231 -0.53 4.08 -18.44
C ARG A 231 -0.34 2.70 -19.04
#